data_AF-A0A4Y9FXV1-F1
#
_entry.id   AF-A0A4Y9FXV1-F1
#
_cell.length_a   1.000
_cell.length_b   1.000
_cell.length_c   1.000
_cell.angle_alpha   90.00
_cell.angle_beta   90.00
_cell.angle_gamma   90.00
#
_symmetry.space_group_name_H-M   'P 1'
#
loop_
_entity.id
_entity.type
_entity.pdbx_description
1 polymer ?
#
loop_
_entity_poly.entity_id
_entity_poly.type
_entity_poly.pdbx_seq_one_letter_code
_entity_poly.pdbx_strand_id
1 'polypeptide(L)' 'MSDKAPLRDRVREAGGLYQWFNATLIRLAGPPHVSPNLPRNRDGDTCAHCGRRKDEHTRSDDGALHCPTAL' A
#
# COMPACT_ATOMS: atom_id res chain seq x y z
N MET A 1 25.39 -14.08 -28.49
CA MET A 1 24.92 -12.86 -27.79
C MET A 1 23.41 -12.97 -27.66
N SER A 2 22.83 -12.71 -26.48
CA SER A 2 21.37 -12.77 -26.34
C SER A 2 20.75 -11.61 -27.12
N ASP A 3 19.79 -11.88 -28.00
CA ASP A 3 19.03 -10.91 -28.82
C ASP A 3 18.14 -9.93 -28.01
N LYS A 4 18.34 -9.87 -26.69
CA LYS A 4 17.55 -9.00 -25.82
C LYS A 4 18.16 -7.61 -25.79
N ALA A 5 17.30 -6.61 -25.90
CA ALA A 5 17.64 -5.22 -25.62
C ALA A 5 18.41 -5.12 -24.29
N PRO A 6 19.42 -4.23 -24.20
CA PRO A 6 20.16 -3.99 -22.98
C PRO A 6 19.24 -3.74 -21.79
N LEU A 7 19.66 -4.18 -20.60
CA LEU A 7 18.86 -4.02 -19.38
C LEU A 7 18.45 -2.57 -19.13
N ARG A 8 19.36 -1.63 -19.39
CA ARG A 8 19.12 -0.20 -19.19
C ARG A 8 17.97 0.33 -20.03
N ASP A 9 17.87 -0.10 -21.29
CA ASP A 9 16.81 0.35 -22.20
C ASP A 9 15.46 -0.21 -21.75
N ARG A 10 15.43 -1.49 -21.38
CA ARG A 10 14.22 -2.14 -20.85
C ARG A 10 13.71 -1.50 -19.56
N VAL A 11 14.61 -1.06 -18.68
CA VAL A 11 14.26 -0.33 -17.45
C VAL A 11 13.67 1.05 -17.77
N ARG A 12 14.25 1.75 -18.77
CA ARG A 12 13.76 3.05 -19.21
C ARG A 12 12.40 2.95 -19.88
N GLU A 13 12.19 1.97 -20.76
CA GLU A 13 10.90 1.68 -21.42
C GLU A 13 9.79 1.35 -20.41
N ALA A 14 10.11 0.66 -19.32
CA ALA A 14 9.17 0.33 -18.25
C ALA A 14 8.80 1.51 -17.34
N GLY A 15 9.40 2.70 -17.53
CA GLY A 15 9.16 3.87 -16.68
C GLY A 15 10.00 3.89 -15.38
N GLY A 16 11.09 3.13 -15.32
CA GLY A 16 12.05 3.14 -14.21
C GLY A 16 12.30 1.77 -13.58
N LEU A 17 13.30 1.71 -12.70
CA LEU A 17 13.79 0.45 -12.12
C LEU A 17 12.71 -0.27 -11.31
N TYR A 18 11.95 0.47 -10.50
CA TYR A 18 10.89 -0.10 -9.66
C TYR A 18 9.83 -0.82 -10.50
N GLN A 19 9.35 -0.18 -11.56
CA GLN A 19 8.30 -0.74 -12.42
C GLN A 19 8.80 -1.97 -13.18
N TRP A 20 10.00 -1.90 -13.76
CA TRP A 20 10.62 -3.03 -14.45
C TRP A 20 10.80 -4.24 -13.51
N PHE A 21 11.30 -3.98 -12.30
CA PHE A 21 11.55 -5.02 -11.31
C PHE A 21 10.25 -5.64 -10.82
N ASN A 22 9.26 -4.80 -10.46
CA ASN A 22 7.96 -5.26 -9.99
C ASN A 22 7.23 -6.09 -11.05
N ALA A 23 7.24 -5.65 -12.32
CA ALA A 23 6.67 -6.41 -13.42
C ALA A 23 7.39 -7.75 -13.65
N THR A 24 8.72 -7.77 -13.55
CA THR A 24 9.51 -9.00 -13.66
C THR A 24 9.21 -9.96 -12.52
N LEU A 25 9.08 -9.45 -11.30
CA LEU A 25 8.78 -10.23 -10.10
C LEU A 25 7.36 -10.82 -10.18
N ILE A 26 6.36 -10.03 -10.57
CA ILE A 26 4.98 -10.52 -10.78
C ILE A 26 4.93 -11.62 -11.83
N ARG A 27 5.68 -11.49 -12.94
CA ARG A 27 5.74 -12.52 -13.99
C ARG A 27 6.35 -13.83 -13.50
N LEU A 28 7.31 -13.78 -12.57
CA LEU A 28 8.04 -14.96 -12.09
C LEU A 28 7.38 -15.61 -10.87
N ALA A 29 6.93 -14.80 -9.91
CA ALA A 29 6.39 -15.25 -8.62
C ALA A 29 4.87 -15.19 -8.55
N GLY A 30 4.20 -14.63 -9.57
CA GLY A 30 2.79 -14.33 -9.53
C GLY A 30 2.48 -12.97 -8.87
N PRO A 31 1.21 -12.53 -8.93
CA PRO A 31 0.80 -11.30 -8.26
C PRO A 31 1.02 -11.41 -6.75
N PRO A 32 1.30 -10.29 -6.06
CA PRO A 32 1.43 -10.31 -4.62
C PRO A 32 0.16 -10.87 -3.98
N HIS A 33 0.33 -11.78 -3.03
CA HIS A 33 -0.76 -12.28 -2.20
C HIS A 33 -1.30 -11.14 -1.34
N VAL A 34 -2.32 -10.45 -1.85
CA VAL A 34 -3.19 -9.62 -1.04
C VAL A 34 -4.22 -10.56 -0.43
N SER A 35 -4.24 -10.70 0.90
CA SER A 35 -5.36 -11.39 1.53
C SER A 35 -6.65 -10.63 1.14
N PRO A 36 -7.74 -11.32 0.78
CA PRO A 36 -9.04 -10.66 0.64
C PRO A 36 -9.43 -9.85 1.89
N ASN A 37 -8.88 -10.25 3.04
CA ASN A 37 -9.08 -9.63 4.35
C ASN A 37 -7.94 -8.70 4.78
N LEU A 38 -6.91 -8.49 3.94
CA LEU A 38 -5.92 -7.45 4.22
C LEU A 38 -6.62 -6.11 3.98
N PRO A 39 -6.71 -5.23 4.99
CA PRO A 39 -7.50 -4.01 4.87
C PRO A 39 -6.98 -3.20 3.70
N ARG A 40 -7.80 -3.12 2.64
CA ARG A 40 -7.58 -2.22 1.52
C ARG A 40 -7.87 -0.83 2.05
N ASN A 41 -6.92 -0.24 2.78
CA ASN A 41 -7.01 1.09 3.42
C ASN A 41 -7.84 2.06 2.57
N ARG A 42 -9.13 2.22 2.88
CA ARG A 42 -10.03 3.21 2.29
C ARG A 42 -11.17 3.64 3.19
N ASP A 43 -11.69 2.76 4.02
CA ASP A 43 -12.69 3.13 5.02
C ASP A 43 -12.03 3.06 6.38
N GLY A 44 -11.71 4.24 6.93
CA GLY A 44 -10.98 4.39 8.18
C GLY A 44 -11.51 3.42 9.21
N ASP A 45 -10.62 2.58 9.73
CA ASP A 45 -10.94 1.60 10.76
C ASP A 45 -11.93 2.22 11.75
N THR A 46 -13.06 1.57 11.96
CA THR A 46 -13.95 1.97 13.02
C THR A 46 -13.20 1.88 14.35
N CYS A 47 -13.41 2.85 15.22
CA CYS A 47 -12.83 2.85 16.54
C CYS A 47 -13.40 1.67 17.32
N ALA A 48 -12.52 0.80 17.84
CA ALA A 48 -12.93 -0.35 18.65
C ALA A 48 -13.66 0.05 19.94
N HIS A 49 -13.53 1.31 20.39
CA HIS A 49 -14.20 1.81 21.59
C HIS A 49 -15.61 2.35 21.31
N CYS A 50 -15.77 3.26 20.33
CA CYS A 50 -17.06 3.94 20.09
C CYS A 50 -17.77 3.53 18.79
N GLY A 51 -17.15 2.69 17.96
CA GLY A 51 -17.70 2.22 16.69
C GLY A 51 -17.72 3.25 15.55
N ARG A 52 -17.51 4.54 15.83
CA ARG A 52 -17.40 5.60 14.80
C ARG A 52 -16.08 5.53 14.04
N ARG A 53 -16.03 6.12 12.85
CA ARG A 53 -14.80 6.13 12.06
C ARG A 53 -13.68 6.87 12.80
N LYS A 54 -12.45 6.36 12.73
CA LYS A 54 -11.29 7.00 13.37
C LYS A 54 -11.03 8.43 12.87
N ASP A 55 -11.39 8.79 11.63
CA ASP A 55 -11.22 10.15 11.11
C ASP A 55 -12.19 11.19 11.69
N GLU A 56 -13.23 10.74 12.42
CA GLU A 56 -14.10 11.62 13.22
C GLU A 56 -13.53 11.91 14.63
N HIS A 57 -12.35 11.37 14.95
CA HIS A 57 -11.72 11.53 16.27
C HIS A 57 -10.92 12.82 16.35
N THR A 58 -10.85 13.39 17.56
CA THR A 58 -10.06 14.60 17.80
C THR A 58 -8.58 14.25 17.73
N ARG A 59 -7.81 15.04 16.98
CA ARG A 59 -6.35 14.93 16.95
C ARG A 59 -5.76 15.70 18.13
N SER A 60 -4.97 15.03 18.94
CA SER A 60 -4.19 15.64 20.02
C SER A 60 -2.89 16.25 19.50
N ASP A 61 -2.22 17.03 20.36
CA ASP A 61 -0.97 17.73 20.05
C ASP A 61 0.20 16.78 19.72
N ASP A 62 0.13 15.52 20.18
CA ASP A 62 1.06 14.44 19.86
C ASP A 62 0.79 13.78 18.49
N GLY A 63 -0.28 14.20 17.81
CA GLY A 63 -0.73 13.67 16.52
C GLY A 63 -1.59 12.41 16.64
N ALA A 64 -1.90 11.93 17.85
CA ALA A 64 -2.77 10.79 18.07
C ALA A 64 -4.25 11.15 17.87
N LEU A 65 -5.06 10.16 17.47
CA LEU A 65 -6.52 10.28 17.38
C LEU A 65 -7.14 9.80 18.70
N HIS A 66 -7.86 10.68 19.40
CA HIS A 66 -8.51 10.38 20.67
C HIS A 66 -10.00 10.11 20.48
N CYS A 67 -10.46 9.02 21.09
CA CYS A 67 -11.88 8.69 21.11
C CYS A 67 -12.61 9.66 22.03
N PRO A 68 -13.59 10.44 21.54
CA PRO A 68 -14.32 11.40 22.36
C PRO A 68 -15.27 10.75 23.38
N THR A 69 -15.38 9.41 23.36
CA THR A 69 -16.22 8.62 24.26
C THR A 69 -15.38 7.70 25.16
N ALA A 70 -14.06 7.65 24.97
CA ALA A 70 -13.15 7.01 25.91
C ALA A 70 -12.84 8.04 27.00
N LEU A 71 -13.60 8.00 28.09
CA LEU A 71 -13.36 8.75 29.31
C LEU A 71 -12.24 8.07 30.12
#